data_AF-A0A6P4F155-F1
#
_entry.id   AF-A0A6P4F155-F1
#
_cell.length_a   1.000
_cell.length_b   1.000
_cell.length_c   1.000
_cell.angle_alpha   90.00
_cell.angle_beta   90.00
_cell.angle_gamma   90.00
#
_symmetry.space_group_name_H-M   'P 1'
#
loop_
_entity.id
_entity.type
_entity.pdbx_description
1 polymer ?
#
loop_
_entity_poly.entity_id
_entity_poly.type
_entity_poly.pdbx_seq_one_letter_code
_entity_poly.pdbx_strand_id
1 'polypeptide(L)'
;MSALPDAIVVAGGDGTSSEVVTGLMRRRDNLCPITILPLGRSVQSASKRFSIFGVKDVAYVKSLCRALEPMLRDESQYQSVIRFDVINEDDGSDSQLKPIFGLNGLSWGLLENIDSAKDKYWYFGPFRHYASAASKSFADNWSLKTEYVYTPPCPGCIDCASAQRQEVALPSGLFTRNLFKYQKNTTEPKRTLVKNDNCRNQFKGSVEASQINISCVQNQDNFAELESQFISSLQPGWEFIKQIPQVTCSNILPNLVVKSRTIQLHPAGEMADKFYSIDGEEYDARPIKVSVVPNAIKVFC
;
A
#
# COMPACT_ATOMS: atom_id res chain seq x y z
N MET A 1 30.80 -11.65 -1.96
CA MET A 1 29.59 -10.88 -1.61
C MET A 1 29.64 -9.60 -2.42
N SER A 2 28.63 -9.32 -3.23
CA SER A 2 28.53 -8.03 -3.93
C SER A 2 28.35 -6.92 -2.90
N ALA A 3 29.21 -5.90 -2.92
CA ALA A 3 29.04 -4.72 -2.08
C ALA A 3 27.65 -4.11 -2.35
N LEU A 4 26.89 -3.89 -1.29
CA LEU A 4 25.62 -3.15 -1.40
C LEU A 4 25.96 -1.67 -1.69
N PRO A 5 25.13 -0.97 -2.46
CA PRO A 5 25.27 0.48 -2.58
C PRO A 5 25.01 1.16 -1.23
N ASP A 6 25.60 2.34 -1.04
CA ASP A 6 25.41 3.14 0.19
C ASP A 6 24.01 3.78 0.24
N ALA A 7 23.43 4.10 -0.92
CA ALA A 7 22.09 4.65 -1.07
C ALA A 7 21.45 4.22 -2.39
N ILE A 8 20.12 4.15 -2.43
CA ILE A 8 19.33 3.94 -3.67
C ILE A 8 18.46 5.17 -3.92
N VAL A 9 18.58 5.75 -5.11
CA VAL A 9 17.74 6.87 -5.56
C VAL A 9 16.65 6.33 -6.47
N VAL A 10 15.39 6.52 -6.08
CA VAL A 10 14.22 6.09 -6.85
C VAL A 10 13.59 7.31 -7.51
N ALA A 11 13.78 7.45 -8.82
CA ALA A 11 13.25 8.57 -9.59
C ALA A 11 12.04 8.14 -10.41
N GLY A 12 10.84 8.49 -9.97
CA GLY A 12 9.61 7.98 -10.58
C GLY A 12 8.33 8.39 -9.86
N GLY A 13 7.27 7.61 -10.09
CA GLY A 13 5.99 7.73 -9.39
C GLY A 13 5.91 6.82 -8.16
N ASP A 14 4.70 6.71 -7.62
CA ASP A 14 4.42 5.83 -6.48
C ASP A 14 4.60 4.35 -6.85
N GLY A 15 4.17 3.90 -8.04
CA GLY A 15 4.40 2.53 -8.54
C GLY A 15 5.88 2.15 -8.63
N THR A 16 6.73 3.01 -9.22
CA THR A 16 8.19 2.77 -9.24
C THR A 16 8.78 2.66 -7.83
N SER A 17 8.24 3.41 -6.88
CA SER A 17 8.66 3.35 -5.47
C SER A 17 8.23 2.03 -4.82
N SER A 18 7.01 1.56 -5.09
CA SER A 18 6.49 0.29 -4.56
C SER A 18 7.24 -0.92 -5.13
N GLU A 19 7.64 -0.90 -6.41
CA GLU A 19 8.46 -1.94 -7.03
C GLU A 19 9.84 -2.06 -6.37
N VAL A 20 10.51 -0.93 -6.14
CA VAL A 20 11.83 -0.90 -5.47
C VAL A 20 11.71 -1.39 -4.03
N VAL A 21 10.70 -0.92 -3.28
CA VAL A 21 10.45 -1.37 -1.90
C VAL A 21 10.12 -2.86 -1.87
N THR A 22 9.32 -3.35 -2.81
CA THR A 22 9.02 -4.78 -2.96
C THR A 22 10.29 -5.59 -3.23
N GLY A 23 11.16 -5.10 -4.13
CA GLY A 23 12.47 -5.70 -4.39
C GLY A 23 13.34 -5.76 -3.14
N LEU A 24 13.42 -4.68 -2.38
CA LEU A 24 14.19 -4.61 -1.12
C LEU A 24 13.64 -5.55 -0.05
N MET A 25 12.33 -5.55 0.17
CA MET A 25 11.68 -6.37 1.21
C MET A 25 11.68 -7.86 0.89
N ARG A 26 11.75 -8.24 -0.40
CA ARG A 26 11.90 -9.65 -0.82
C ARG A 26 13.32 -10.18 -0.66
N ARG A 27 14.32 -9.31 -0.45
CA ARG A 27 15.70 -9.74 -0.18
C ARG A 27 15.84 -10.15 1.28
N ARG A 28 16.76 -11.09 1.53
CA ARG A 28 17.10 -11.56 2.88
C ARG A 28 18.35 -10.88 3.47
N ASP A 29 18.91 -9.92 2.73
CA ASP A 29 20.15 -9.21 3.08
C ASP A 29 19.87 -7.88 3.79
N ASN A 30 20.92 -7.17 4.18
CA ASN A 30 20.82 -5.83 4.74
C ASN A 30 20.12 -4.86 3.77
N LEU A 31 19.20 -4.07 4.32
CA LEU A 31 18.46 -3.05 3.58
C LEU A 31 19.33 -1.80 3.38
N CYS A 32 19.37 -1.31 2.14
CA CYS A 32 20.03 -0.05 1.79
C CYS A 32 19.03 1.11 1.98
N PRO A 33 19.45 2.27 2.50
CA PRO A 33 18.57 3.42 2.61
C PRO A 33 18.16 3.94 1.23
N ILE A 34 16.91 4.38 1.12
CA ILE A 34 16.34 4.87 -0.15
C ILE A 34 16.02 6.36 -0.08
N THR A 35 16.05 7.05 -1.22
CA THR A 35 15.44 8.37 -1.40
C THR A 35 14.48 8.33 -2.58
N ILE A 36 13.36 9.03 -2.48
CA ILE A 36 12.31 9.06 -3.52
C ILE A 36 12.32 10.43 -4.16
N LEU A 37 12.65 10.48 -5.46
CA LEU A 37 12.59 11.66 -6.29
C LEU A 37 11.26 11.66 -7.09
N PRO A 38 10.31 12.54 -6.74
CA PRO A 38 8.95 12.48 -7.25
C PRO A 38 8.85 13.04 -8.67
N LEU A 39 9.00 12.19 -9.67
CA LEU A 39 8.88 12.57 -11.09
C LEU A 39 7.48 12.30 -11.67
N GLY A 40 6.58 11.68 -10.89
CA GLY A 40 5.22 11.35 -11.29
C GLY A 40 4.27 12.54 -11.41
N ARG A 41 3.16 12.36 -12.13
CA ARG A 41 2.08 13.36 -12.27
C ARG A 41 1.29 13.57 -10.97
N SER A 42 1.19 12.52 -10.16
CA SER A 42 0.62 12.49 -8.82
C SER A 42 1.60 11.70 -7.96
N VAL A 43 2.04 12.26 -6.84
CA VAL A 43 2.95 11.56 -5.92
C VAL A 43 2.43 11.70 -4.50
N GLN A 44 1.76 10.67 -4.01
CA GLN A 44 1.26 10.61 -2.65
C GLN A 44 2.39 10.28 -1.65
N SER A 45 3.37 9.44 -2.03
CA SER A 45 4.45 9.02 -1.12
C SER A 45 5.38 10.18 -0.75
N ALA A 46 5.63 11.04 -1.73
CA ALA A 46 6.49 12.20 -1.59
C ALA A 46 5.72 13.43 -1.10
N SER A 47 4.43 13.58 -1.43
CA SER A 47 3.63 14.71 -0.92
C SER A 47 3.40 14.65 0.59
N LYS A 48 3.41 13.45 1.20
CA LYS A 48 3.45 13.27 2.65
C LYS A 48 4.67 13.93 3.32
N ARG A 49 5.75 14.16 2.57
CA ARG A 49 7.05 14.63 3.08
C ARG A 49 7.46 16.00 2.54
N PHE A 50 7.04 16.31 1.32
CA PHE A 50 7.42 17.53 0.62
C PHE A 50 6.19 18.18 0.00
N SER A 51 6.05 19.49 0.15
CA SER A 51 5.00 20.26 -0.53
C SER A 51 5.33 20.38 -2.03
N ILE A 52 4.93 19.40 -2.83
CA ILE A 52 5.13 19.40 -4.29
C ILE A 52 3.98 20.19 -4.92
N PHE A 53 4.31 21.31 -5.56
CA PHE A 53 3.36 22.12 -6.33
C PHE A 53 3.68 22.05 -7.83
N GLY A 54 2.64 21.91 -8.65
CA GLY A 54 2.57 22.23 -10.09
C GLY A 54 3.80 21.94 -10.98
N VAL A 55 3.67 20.96 -11.89
CA VAL A 55 4.70 20.40 -12.81
C VAL A 55 5.34 21.40 -13.80
N LYS A 56 5.03 22.70 -13.75
CA LYS A 56 5.58 23.70 -14.70
C LYS A 56 6.38 24.85 -14.06
N ASP A 57 6.52 24.86 -12.74
CA ASP A 57 7.10 26.01 -12.06
C ASP A 57 8.50 25.73 -11.51
N VAL A 58 9.29 26.79 -11.33
CA VAL A 58 10.52 26.78 -10.52
C VAL A 58 10.28 26.14 -9.15
N ALA A 59 9.05 26.22 -8.64
CA ALA A 59 8.61 25.55 -7.42
C ALA A 59 8.72 24.01 -7.51
N TYR A 60 8.39 23.39 -8.64
CA TYR A 60 8.54 21.97 -8.86
C TYR A 60 10.01 21.55 -8.83
N VAL A 61 10.87 22.25 -9.56
CA VAL A 61 12.33 21.98 -9.54
C VAL A 61 12.89 22.16 -8.12
N LYS A 62 12.48 23.21 -7.40
CA LYS A 62 12.84 23.40 -5.99
C LYS A 62 12.36 22.24 -5.12
N SER A 63 11.16 21.71 -5.36
CA SER A 63 10.64 20.54 -4.62
C SER A 63 11.45 19.27 -4.88
N LEU A 64 11.91 19.06 -6.12
CA LEU A 64 12.82 17.96 -6.47
C LEU A 64 14.17 18.10 -5.76
N CYS A 65 14.76 19.29 -5.77
CA CYS A 65 16.03 19.53 -5.05
C CYS A 65 15.88 19.29 -3.54
N ARG A 66 14.77 19.74 -2.94
CA ARG A 66 14.47 19.52 -1.52
C ARG A 66 14.30 18.03 -1.18
N ALA A 67 13.76 17.23 -2.10
CA ALA A 67 13.63 15.79 -1.87
C ALA A 67 14.99 15.07 -1.74
N LEU A 68 16.06 15.62 -2.34
CA LEU A 68 17.41 15.06 -2.27
C LEU A 68 18.25 15.63 -1.11
N GLU A 69 17.84 16.74 -0.52
CA GLU A 69 18.59 17.42 0.55
C GLU A 69 18.83 16.54 1.79
N PRO A 70 17.86 15.76 2.31
CA PRO A 70 18.09 14.85 3.43
C PRO A 70 19.16 13.79 3.12
N MET A 71 19.23 13.31 1.88
CA MET A 71 20.26 12.35 1.45
C MET A 71 21.65 12.98 1.51
N LEU A 72 21.79 14.23 1.08
CA LEU A 72 23.08 14.96 1.13
C LEU A 72 23.53 15.27 2.57
N ARG A 73 22.59 15.36 3.50
CA ARG A 73 22.83 15.60 4.93
C ARG A 73 22.95 14.32 5.76
N ASP A 74 22.78 13.15 5.15
CA ASP A 74 22.67 11.84 5.81
C ASP A 74 21.54 11.79 6.87
N GLU A 75 20.50 12.60 6.68
CA GLU A 75 19.30 12.65 7.52
C GLU A 75 18.32 11.58 7.05
N SER A 76 18.03 10.61 7.93
CA SER A 76 17.25 9.43 7.57
C SER A 76 16.37 8.94 8.70
N GLN A 77 15.20 8.41 8.34
CA GLN A 77 14.21 7.91 9.27
C GLN A 77 13.72 6.53 8.84
N TYR A 78 13.32 5.72 9.82
CA TYR A 78 12.66 4.45 9.52
C TYR A 78 11.20 4.71 9.18
N GLN A 79 10.75 4.09 8.09
CA GLN A 79 9.38 4.19 7.62
C GLN A 79 8.71 2.82 7.60
N SER A 80 7.43 2.83 7.96
CA SER A 80 6.57 1.65 7.89
C SER A 80 6.06 1.42 6.47
N VAL A 81 5.92 0.16 6.08
CA VAL A 81 5.51 -0.29 4.75
C VAL A 81 4.26 -1.15 4.89
N ILE A 82 3.39 -1.12 3.88
CA ILE A 82 2.22 -1.99 3.81
C ILE A 82 2.60 -3.25 3.02
N ARG A 83 2.31 -4.42 3.58
CA ARG A 83 2.48 -5.72 2.94
C ARG A 83 1.12 -6.22 2.46
N PHE A 84 1.07 -6.62 1.20
CA PHE A 84 -0.07 -7.22 0.53
C PHE A 84 0.26 -8.67 0.21
N ASP A 85 -0.45 -9.59 0.84
CA ASP A 85 -0.36 -11.04 0.60
C ASP A 85 -1.63 -11.50 -0.12
N VAL A 86 -1.49 -12.27 -1.20
CA VAL A 86 -2.64 -12.90 -1.86
C VAL A 86 -3.06 -14.12 -1.04
N ILE A 87 -4.33 -14.20 -0.70
CA ILE A 87 -4.92 -15.37 -0.04
C ILE A 87 -5.34 -16.32 -1.15
N ASN A 88 -4.61 -17.40 -1.35
CA ASN A 88 -5.01 -18.47 -2.27
C ASN A 88 -6.08 -19.31 -1.58
N GLU A 89 -7.25 -19.47 -2.22
CA GLU A 89 -8.32 -20.36 -1.73
C GLU A 89 -8.12 -21.82 -2.22
N ASP A 90 -7.30 -22.04 -3.24
CA ASP A 90 -7.03 -23.36 -3.81
C ASP A 90 -5.80 -24.04 -3.18
N ASP A 91 -6.03 -24.99 -2.28
CA ASP A 91 -5.05 -25.82 -1.56
C ASP A 91 -4.24 -26.81 -2.44
N GLY A 92 -4.14 -26.57 -3.76
CA GLY A 92 -3.64 -27.56 -4.73
C GLY A 92 -2.28 -27.28 -5.36
N SER A 93 -1.76 -26.05 -5.31
CA SER A 93 -0.47 -25.71 -5.92
C SER A 93 0.35 -24.77 -5.04
N ASP A 94 1.60 -25.16 -4.81
CA ASP A 94 2.64 -24.53 -3.98
C ASP A 94 3.07 -23.12 -4.47
N SER A 95 2.26 -22.45 -5.30
CA SER A 95 2.51 -21.09 -5.76
C SER A 95 1.87 -20.08 -4.81
N GLN A 96 2.41 -19.97 -3.59
CA GLN A 96 2.23 -18.73 -2.83
C GLN A 96 2.80 -17.58 -3.67
N LEU A 97 1.91 -16.72 -4.17
CA LEU A 97 2.32 -15.52 -4.88
C LEU A 97 3.18 -14.69 -3.93
N LYS A 98 4.30 -14.16 -4.44
CA LYS A 98 5.23 -13.41 -3.61
C LYS A 98 4.53 -12.13 -3.09
N PRO A 99 4.72 -11.78 -1.82
CA PRO A 99 4.13 -10.57 -1.24
C PRO A 99 4.53 -9.33 -2.01
N ILE A 100 3.60 -8.39 -2.16
CA ILE A 100 3.85 -7.06 -2.71
C ILE A 100 3.93 -6.08 -1.53
N PHE A 101 4.81 -5.09 -1.64
CA PHE A 101 5.01 -4.09 -0.60
C PHE A 101 4.80 -2.69 -1.18
N GLY A 102 4.06 -1.86 -0.45
CA GLY A 102 3.72 -0.49 -0.86
C GLY A 102 3.88 0.55 0.24
N LEU A 103 3.94 1.82 -0.16
CA LEU A 103 4.19 2.98 0.71
C LEU A 103 2.93 3.79 1.01
N ASN A 104 1.96 3.85 0.10
CA ASN A 104 0.76 4.65 0.29
C ASN A 104 -0.40 3.82 0.76
N GLY A 105 -0.84 2.90 -0.09
CA GLY A 105 -2.12 2.25 0.14
C GLY A 105 -2.67 1.50 -1.06
N LEU A 106 -3.84 0.92 -0.80
CA LEU A 106 -4.67 0.25 -1.79
C LEU A 106 -5.94 1.06 -2.02
N SER A 107 -6.30 1.21 -3.28
CA SER A 107 -7.54 1.84 -3.73
C SER A 107 -8.33 0.83 -4.56
N TRP A 108 -9.60 0.65 -4.27
CA TRP A 108 -10.45 -0.28 -5.01
C TRP A 108 -11.88 0.26 -5.12
N GLY A 109 -12.35 0.49 -6.34
CA GLY A 109 -13.70 1.00 -6.57
C GLY A 109 -13.85 1.91 -7.78
N LEU A 110 -14.98 2.61 -7.80
CA LEU A 110 -15.42 3.43 -8.92
C LEU A 110 -14.43 4.56 -9.25
N LEU A 111 -13.91 5.26 -8.25
CA LEU A 111 -12.99 6.39 -8.50
C LEU A 111 -11.68 5.91 -9.11
N GLU A 112 -11.13 4.84 -8.56
CA GLU A 112 -9.91 4.25 -9.09
C GLU A 112 -10.10 3.78 -10.53
N ASN A 113 -11.22 3.11 -10.82
CA ASN A 113 -11.56 2.66 -12.17
C ASN A 113 -11.71 3.81 -13.18
N ILE A 114 -12.17 4.98 -12.72
CA ILE A 114 -12.31 6.20 -13.54
C ILE A 114 -10.94 6.81 -13.82
N ASP A 115 -10.08 6.88 -12.81
CA ASP A 115 -8.75 7.46 -12.92
C ASP A 115 -7.84 6.58 -13.79
N SER A 116 -7.90 5.25 -13.64
CA SER A 116 -7.12 4.33 -14.47
C SER A 116 -7.59 4.31 -15.94
N ALA A 117 -8.90 4.45 -16.17
CA ALA A 117 -9.45 4.54 -17.53
C ALA A 117 -9.17 5.88 -18.22
N LYS A 118 -8.81 6.93 -17.48
CA LYS A 118 -8.61 8.31 -18.01
C LYS A 118 -7.64 8.37 -19.18
N ASP A 119 -6.55 7.60 -19.12
CA ASP A 119 -5.52 7.62 -20.17
C ASP A 119 -5.98 6.91 -21.46
N LYS A 120 -6.96 5.99 -21.39
CA LYS A 120 -7.61 5.40 -22.58
C LYS A 120 -8.37 6.46 -23.39
N TYR A 121 -8.88 7.50 -22.72
CA TYR A 121 -9.65 8.59 -23.31
C TYR A 121 -8.79 9.81 -23.68
N TRP A 122 -7.49 9.63 -23.93
CA TRP A 122 -6.55 10.72 -24.23
C TRP A 122 -7.02 11.64 -25.38
N TYR A 123 -7.71 11.09 -26.37
CA TYR A 123 -8.22 11.80 -27.55
C TYR A 123 -9.31 12.84 -27.22
N PHE A 124 -9.96 12.74 -26.05
CA PHE A 124 -10.90 13.74 -25.55
C PHE A 124 -10.21 14.96 -24.88
N GLY A 125 -8.87 14.98 -24.82
CA GLY A 125 -8.09 16.10 -24.30
C GLY A 125 -8.51 16.51 -22.88
N PRO A 126 -8.98 17.75 -22.63
CA PRO A 126 -9.41 18.21 -21.31
C PRO A 126 -10.64 17.47 -20.76
N PHE A 127 -11.46 16.87 -21.63
CA PHE A 127 -12.67 16.14 -21.24
C PHE A 127 -12.44 14.67 -20.94
N ARG A 128 -11.19 14.17 -21.03
CA ARG A 128 -10.86 12.75 -20.82
C ARG A 128 -11.34 12.17 -19.49
N HIS A 129 -11.35 13.00 -18.43
CA HIS A 129 -11.79 12.58 -17.09
C HIS A 129 -13.31 12.46 -16.98
N TYR A 130 -14.05 13.32 -17.69
CA TYR A 130 -15.51 13.19 -17.79
C TYR A 130 -15.91 11.99 -18.67
N ALA A 131 -15.16 11.73 -19.74
CA ALA A 131 -15.39 10.58 -20.60
C ALA A 131 -15.15 9.25 -19.85
N SER A 132 -14.07 9.15 -19.07
CA SER A 132 -13.83 7.98 -18.22
C SER A 132 -14.89 7.83 -17.14
N ALA A 133 -15.28 8.94 -16.50
CA ALA A 133 -16.36 8.96 -15.51
C ALA A 133 -17.68 8.46 -16.10
N ALA A 134 -18.07 8.94 -17.28
CA ALA A 134 -19.28 8.49 -17.95
C ALA A 134 -19.22 7.00 -18.27
N SER A 135 -18.15 6.52 -18.88
CA SER A 135 -18.03 5.11 -19.26
C SER A 135 -18.08 4.16 -18.08
N LYS A 136 -17.51 4.54 -16.93
CA LYS A 136 -17.47 3.69 -15.74
C LYS A 136 -18.69 3.84 -14.85
N SER A 137 -19.29 5.03 -14.77
CA SER A 137 -20.50 5.27 -13.99
C SER A 137 -21.71 4.53 -14.56
N PHE A 138 -21.80 4.42 -15.88
CA PHE A 138 -22.91 3.71 -16.54
C PHE A 138 -22.65 2.20 -16.75
N ALA A 139 -21.58 1.65 -16.16
CA ALA A 139 -21.36 0.21 -16.13
C ALA A 139 -22.03 -0.41 -14.89
N ASP A 140 -22.57 -1.63 -15.01
CA ASP A 140 -23.38 -2.27 -13.97
C ASP A 140 -22.61 -2.72 -12.70
N ASN A 141 -21.28 -2.58 -12.69
CA ASN A 141 -20.39 -3.18 -11.68
C ASN A 141 -19.72 -2.16 -10.73
N TRP A 142 -20.46 -1.11 -10.35
CA TRP A 142 -19.90 -0.02 -9.53
C TRP A 142 -19.96 -0.28 -8.00
N SER A 143 -20.87 -1.13 -7.52
CA SER A 143 -20.91 -1.53 -6.11
C SER A 143 -20.06 -2.77 -5.86
N LEU A 144 -19.24 -2.71 -4.81
CA LEU A 144 -18.35 -3.77 -4.38
C LEU A 144 -18.89 -4.36 -3.08
N LYS A 145 -19.29 -5.62 -3.13
CA LYS A 145 -19.59 -6.40 -1.92
C LYS A 145 -18.32 -7.12 -1.49
N THR A 146 -17.89 -6.90 -0.26
CA THR A 146 -16.73 -7.59 0.30
C THR A 146 -16.95 -7.94 1.76
N GLU A 147 -16.58 -9.16 2.10
CA GLU A 147 -16.40 -9.57 3.49
C GLU A 147 -14.99 -9.20 3.93
N TYR A 148 -14.85 -8.70 5.15
CA TYR A 148 -13.55 -8.35 5.69
C TYR A 148 -13.33 -8.96 7.06
N VAL A 149 -12.08 -9.31 7.34
CA VAL A 149 -11.63 -9.82 8.63
C VAL A 149 -10.45 -8.98 9.09
N TYR A 150 -10.55 -8.32 10.24
CA TYR A 150 -9.49 -7.46 10.74
C TYR A 150 -9.03 -7.82 12.15
N THR A 151 -7.79 -7.45 12.46
CA THR A 151 -7.23 -7.48 13.81
C THR A 151 -7.04 -6.05 14.32
N PRO A 152 -7.24 -5.80 15.63
CA PRO A 152 -7.15 -4.47 16.19
C PRO A 152 -5.73 -3.88 16.04
N PRO A 153 -5.61 -2.53 16.06
CA PRO A 153 -4.32 -1.86 15.94
C PRO A 153 -3.37 -2.31 17.07
N CYS A 154 -2.13 -2.62 16.69
CA CYS A 154 -1.14 -3.23 17.57
C CYS A 154 0.25 -2.76 17.13
N PRO A 155 1.09 -2.18 18.02
CA PRO A 155 2.43 -1.71 17.67
C PRO A 155 3.41 -2.86 17.35
N GLY A 156 3.01 -4.10 17.66
CA GLY A 156 3.82 -5.31 17.53
C GLY A 156 4.04 -5.96 18.89
N CYS A 157 3.15 -6.88 19.26
CA CYS A 157 3.30 -7.69 20.46
C CYS A 157 4.09 -8.97 20.18
N ILE A 158 4.38 -9.76 21.23
CA ILE A 158 5.04 -11.08 21.10
C ILE A 158 4.29 -11.97 20.11
N ASP A 159 2.95 -12.00 20.19
CA ASP A 159 2.11 -12.84 19.34
C ASP A 159 2.19 -12.43 17.87
N CYS A 160 2.23 -11.13 17.59
CA CYS A 160 2.41 -10.61 16.23
C CYS A 160 3.77 -11.02 15.64
N ALA A 161 4.82 -10.98 16.46
CA ALA A 161 6.17 -11.35 16.02
C ALA A 161 6.30 -12.86 15.76
N SER A 162 5.59 -13.71 16.51
CA SER A 162 5.55 -15.16 16.24
C SER A 162 4.81 -15.49 14.94
N ALA A 163 3.68 -14.82 14.66
CA ALA A 163 2.91 -15.06 13.44
C ALA A 163 3.72 -14.72 12.17
N GLN A 164 4.43 -13.58 12.16
CA GLN A 164 5.31 -13.21 11.05
C GLN A 164 6.46 -14.21 10.81
N ARG A 165 6.98 -14.86 11.86
CA ARG A 165 8.05 -15.86 11.73
C ARG A 165 7.57 -17.20 11.19
N GLN A 166 6.32 -17.57 11.44
CA GLN A 166 5.74 -18.82 10.95
C GLN A 166 5.41 -18.74 9.45
N GLU A 167 5.05 -17.55 8.94
CA GLU A 167 4.79 -17.32 7.51
C GLU A 167 6.06 -17.41 6.64
N VAL A 168 7.25 -17.14 7.21
CA VAL A 168 8.53 -17.38 6.53
C VAL A 168 8.91 -18.85 6.69
N ALA A 169 8.20 -19.74 5.98
CA ALA A 169 8.52 -21.17 5.99
C ALA A 169 9.98 -21.40 5.57
N LEU A 170 10.72 -22.13 6.41
CA LEU A 170 12.04 -22.64 6.10
C LEU A 170 11.96 -23.53 4.85
N PRO A 171 12.89 -23.44 3.89
CA PRO A 171 12.91 -24.37 2.77
C PRO A 171 13.09 -25.79 3.32
N SER A 172 12.12 -26.65 3.04
CA SER A 172 12.08 -28.06 3.44
C SER A 172 13.09 -28.88 2.63
N GLY A 173 14.37 -28.77 3.01
CA GLY A 173 15.43 -29.64 2.52
C GLY A 173 16.14 -30.29 3.71
N LEU A 174 16.02 -31.62 3.84
CA LEU A 174 16.63 -32.42 4.91
C LEU A 174 18.17 -32.29 5.01
N PHE A 175 18.83 -31.76 3.99
CA PHE A 175 20.31 -31.69 3.89
C PHE A 175 20.96 -30.34 4.23
N THR A 176 20.20 -29.26 4.46
CA THR A 176 20.80 -27.93 4.77
C THR A 176 20.72 -27.52 6.24
N ARG A 177 20.12 -28.35 7.10
CA ARG A 177 19.82 -27.98 8.51
C ARG A 177 21.07 -27.78 9.39
N ASN A 178 22.24 -28.29 8.97
CA ASN A 178 23.43 -28.31 9.84
C ASN A 178 24.58 -27.37 9.42
N LEU A 179 24.48 -26.62 8.32
CA LEU A 179 25.62 -25.83 7.81
C LEU A 179 25.53 -24.31 8.01
N PHE A 180 24.39 -23.77 8.44
CA PHE A 180 24.28 -22.33 8.69
C PHE A 180 23.69 -22.04 10.06
N LYS A 181 24.55 -22.08 11.09
CA LYS A 181 24.30 -21.36 12.34
C LYS A 181 24.35 -19.87 12.03
N TYR A 182 23.17 -19.30 11.77
CA TYR A 182 22.94 -17.87 11.59
C TYR A 182 23.41 -17.10 12.83
N GLN A 183 24.55 -16.40 12.72
CA GLN A 183 24.94 -15.38 13.68
C GLN A 183 24.19 -14.09 13.34
N LYS A 184 23.15 -13.81 14.13
CA LYS A 184 22.41 -12.57 14.05
C LYS A 184 23.26 -11.44 14.64
N ASN A 185 23.96 -10.68 13.80
CA ASN A 185 24.50 -9.38 14.19
C ASN A 185 23.31 -8.44 14.39
N THR A 186 22.77 -8.42 15.61
CA THR A 186 21.68 -7.52 16.00
C THR A 186 22.28 -6.43 16.88
N THR A 187 22.67 -5.34 16.24
CA THR A 187 22.83 -4.03 16.91
C THR A 187 21.52 -3.25 16.77
N GLU A 188 20.39 -3.91 17.05
CA GLU A 188 19.09 -3.25 17.17
C GLU A 188 18.68 -3.30 18.64
N PRO A 189 18.21 -2.19 19.24
CA PRO A 189 17.71 -2.21 20.60
C PRO A 189 16.52 -3.16 20.66
N LYS A 190 16.66 -4.26 21.41
CA LYS A 190 15.58 -5.21 21.66
C LYS A 190 14.46 -4.47 22.41
N ARG A 191 13.45 -3.98 21.69
CA ARG A 191 12.19 -3.56 22.30
C ARG A 191 11.65 -4.75 23.09
N THR A 192 11.39 -4.55 24.38
CA THR A 192 10.67 -5.52 25.21
C THR A 192 9.26 -5.64 24.67
N LEU A 193 9.00 -6.69 23.90
CA LEU A 193 7.69 -6.93 23.32
C LEU A 193 6.70 -7.23 24.46
N VAL A 194 5.69 -6.39 24.60
CA VAL A 194 4.59 -6.58 25.56
C VAL A 194 3.57 -7.53 24.95
N LYS A 195 2.99 -8.42 25.75
CA LYS A 195 1.87 -9.26 25.30
C LYS A 195 0.59 -8.42 25.24
N ASN A 196 -0.14 -8.49 24.14
CA ASN A 196 -1.43 -7.83 24.01
C ASN A 196 -2.49 -8.90 23.71
N ASP A 197 -3.38 -9.12 24.66
CA ASP A 197 -4.41 -10.16 24.57
C ASP A 197 -5.43 -9.89 23.44
N ASN A 198 -5.59 -8.63 23.04
CA ASN A 198 -6.51 -8.26 21.96
C ASN A 198 -5.94 -8.55 20.56
N CYS A 199 -4.61 -8.70 20.39
CA CYS A 199 -4.03 -8.86 19.03
C CYS A 199 -4.33 -10.23 18.40
N ARG A 200 -4.93 -11.18 19.15
CA ARG A 200 -5.43 -12.46 18.61
C ARG A 200 -6.90 -12.41 18.18
N ASN A 201 -7.63 -11.39 18.58
CA ASN A 201 -9.05 -11.27 18.27
C ASN A 201 -9.22 -10.87 16.80
N GLN A 202 -10.05 -11.62 16.10
CA GLN A 202 -10.44 -11.34 14.72
C GLN A 202 -11.88 -10.89 14.69
N PHE A 203 -12.13 -9.75 14.06
CA PHE A 203 -13.46 -9.20 13.87
C PHE A 203 -13.85 -9.36 12.41
N LYS A 204 -15.05 -9.90 12.17
CA LYS A 204 -15.59 -10.12 10.83
C LYS A 204 -16.70 -9.11 10.56
N GLY A 205 -16.77 -8.64 9.32
CA GLY A 205 -17.85 -7.80 8.84
C GLY A 205 -18.09 -8.01 7.36
N SER A 206 -19.24 -7.55 6.87
CA SER A 206 -19.56 -7.49 5.45
C SER A 206 -20.00 -6.08 5.12
N VAL A 207 -19.53 -5.55 3.99
CA VAL A 207 -19.84 -4.19 3.55
C VAL A 207 -20.04 -4.15 2.05
N GLU A 208 -21.02 -3.36 1.64
CA GLU A 208 -21.18 -2.94 0.25
C GLU A 208 -20.71 -1.49 0.13
N ALA A 209 -19.67 -1.27 -0.66
CA ALA A 209 -19.03 0.03 -0.85
C ALA A 209 -18.79 0.27 -2.34
N SER A 210 -18.86 1.53 -2.77
CA SER A 210 -18.48 1.93 -4.13
C SER A 210 -17.00 2.27 -4.24
N GLN A 211 -16.34 2.60 -3.12
CA GLN A 211 -14.89 2.78 -3.03
C GLN A 211 -14.36 2.31 -1.67
N ILE A 212 -13.22 1.64 -1.70
CA ILE A 212 -12.48 1.18 -0.53
C ILE A 212 -11.05 1.69 -0.65
N ASN A 213 -10.60 2.43 0.36
CA ASN A 213 -9.24 2.95 0.43
C ASN A 213 -8.59 2.43 1.71
N ILE A 214 -7.42 1.80 1.61
CA ILE A 214 -6.64 1.33 2.74
C ILE A 214 -5.31 2.07 2.72
N SER A 215 -5.00 2.80 3.78
CA SER A 215 -3.74 3.53 3.90
C SER A 215 -3.06 3.26 5.23
N CYS A 216 -1.75 3.49 5.28
CA CYS A 216 -1.00 3.44 6.54
C CYS A 216 -0.93 4.83 7.17
N VAL A 217 -1.38 4.94 8.41
CA VAL A 217 -1.39 6.18 9.20
C VAL A 217 -0.62 5.98 10.50
N GLN A 218 -0.12 7.08 11.06
CA GLN A 218 0.52 7.09 12.37
C GLN A 218 -0.53 7.43 13.43
N ASN A 219 -0.70 6.54 14.41
CA ASN A 219 -1.65 6.73 15.51
C ASN A 219 -1.11 7.75 16.54
N GLN A 220 -1.99 8.22 17.43
CA GLN A 220 -1.69 9.10 18.57
C GLN A 220 -0.57 8.55 19.46
N ASP A 221 -0.49 7.22 19.58
CA ASP A 221 0.55 6.51 20.33
C ASP A 221 1.86 6.32 19.54
N ASN A 222 2.04 7.02 18.41
CA ASN A 222 3.24 7.00 17.56
C ASN A 222 3.62 5.62 16.98
N PHE A 223 2.64 4.77 16.69
CA PHE A 223 2.86 3.55 15.92
C PHE A 223 2.01 3.53 14.64
N ALA A 224 2.46 2.76 13.66
CA ALA A 224 1.80 2.63 12.36
C ALA A 224 0.62 1.64 12.41
N GLU A 225 -0.54 2.08 11.93
CA GLU A 225 -1.77 1.31 11.79
C GLU A 225 -2.38 1.48 10.39
N LEU A 226 -3.21 0.52 9.98
CA LEU A 226 -4.02 0.65 8.77
C LEU A 226 -5.29 1.42 9.10
N GLU A 227 -5.62 2.37 8.23
CA GLU A 227 -6.93 3.00 8.18
C GLU A 227 -7.63 2.54 6.90
N SER A 228 -8.68 1.74 7.07
CA SER A 228 -9.53 1.26 5.99
C SER A 228 -10.82 2.07 5.95
N GLN A 229 -10.98 2.84 4.88
CA GLN A 229 -12.12 3.70 4.63
C GLN A 229 -13.04 3.04 3.60
N PHE A 230 -14.29 2.79 3.99
CA PHE A 230 -15.33 2.25 3.12
C PHE A 230 -16.33 3.36 2.79
N ILE A 231 -16.48 3.65 1.50
CA ILE A 231 -17.31 4.72 0.96
C ILE A 231 -18.42 4.07 0.14
N SER A 232 -19.68 4.26 0.55
CA SER A 232 -20.87 3.81 -0.19
C SER A 232 -21.73 4.98 -0.70
N SER A 233 -21.38 6.21 -0.34
CA SER A 233 -22.10 7.43 -0.72
C SER A 233 -21.97 7.80 -2.20
N LEU A 234 -20.97 7.27 -2.91
CA LEU A 234 -20.78 7.56 -4.33
C LEU A 234 -21.83 6.80 -5.15
N GLN A 235 -22.80 7.54 -5.68
CA GLN A 235 -23.77 7.02 -6.62
C GLN A 235 -23.42 7.48 -8.03
N PRO A 236 -23.32 6.56 -9.00
CA PRO A 236 -23.09 6.93 -10.39
C PRO A 236 -24.27 7.70 -10.96
N GLY A 237 -23.98 8.63 -11.87
CA GLY A 237 -24.99 9.39 -12.59
C GLY A 237 -24.45 10.68 -13.17
N TRP A 238 -25.31 11.40 -13.91
CA TRP A 238 -24.93 12.67 -14.54
C TRP A 238 -24.48 13.73 -13.53
N GLU A 239 -25.06 13.74 -12.33
CA GLU A 239 -24.69 14.68 -11.28
C GLU A 239 -23.28 14.38 -10.73
N PHE A 240 -22.98 13.10 -10.51
CA PHE A 240 -21.64 12.64 -10.14
C PHE A 240 -20.59 12.99 -11.20
N ILE A 241 -20.89 12.76 -12.48
CA ILE A 241 -19.97 13.06 -13.59
C ILE A 241 -19.64 14.55 -13.66
N LYS A 242 -20.64 15.43 -13.49
CA LYS A 242 -20.40 16.89 -13.47
C LYS A 242 -19.48 17.32 -12.33
N GLN A 243 -19.56 16.62 -11.20
CA GLN A 243 -18.79 16.91 -9.99
C GLN A 243 -17.44 16.16 -9.95
N ILE A 244 -17.08 15.37 -10.97
CA ILE A 244 -15.88 14.50 -10.92
C ILE A 244 -14.57 15.22 -10.55
N PRO A 245 -14.26 16.43 -11.05
CA PRO A 245 -13.02 17.10 -10.67
C PRO A 245 -13.02 17.54 -9.21
N GLN A 246 -14.20 17.86 -8.66
CA GLN A 246 -14.34 18.21 -7.25
C GLN A 246 -14.26 16.95 -6.38
N VAL A 247 -14.93 15.87 -6.77
CA VAL A 247 -14.95 14.59 -6.05
C VAL A 247 -13.54 13.96 -6.00
N THR A 248 -12.78 14.05 -7.07
CA THR A 248 -11.40 13.50 -7.13
C THR A 248 -10.41 14.33 -6.30
N CYS A 249 -10.69 15.63 -6.13
CA CYS A 249 -9.85 16.54 -5.36
C CYS A 249 -10.32 16.72 -3.90
N SER A 250 -11.47 16.16 -3.52
CA SER A 250 -12.06 16.35 -2.19
C SER A 250 -12.04 15.06 -1.39
N ASN A 251 -11.92 15.22 -0.07
CA ASN A 251 -12.03 14.10 0.86
C ASN A 251 -13.51 13.74 1.00
N ILE A 252 -13.92 12.68 0.30
CA ILE A 252 -15.26 12.11 0.44
C ILE A 252 -15.36 11.49 1.83
N LEU A 253 -16.46 11.78 2.54
CA LEU A 253 -16.68 11.23 3.87
C LEU A 253 -16.95 9.72 3.77
N PRO A 254 -16.15 8.89 4.46
CA PRO A 254 -16.38 7.45 4.51
C PRO A 254 -17.58 7.12 5.41
N ASN A 255 -18.31 6.07 5.04
CA ASN A 255 -19.43 5.55 5.81
C ASN A 255 -18.94 4.71 7.01
N LEU A 256 -17.82 4.01 6.83
CA LEU A 256 -17.19 3.20 7.84
C LEU A 256 -15.68 3.37 7.77
N VAL A 257 -15.06 3.59 8.93
CA VAL A 257 -13.60 3.64 9.07
C VAL A 257 -13.19 2.55 10.05
N VAL A 258 -12.34 1.63 9.59
CA VAL A 258 -11.80 0.53 10.40
C VAL A 258 -10.31 0.77 10.59
N LYS A 259 -9.90 0.95 11.85
CA LYS A 259 -8.51 1.00 12.24
C LYS A 259 -8.04 -0.40 12.61
N SER A 260 -6.97 -0.87 11.97
CA SER A 260 -6.54 -2.26 12.11
C SER A 260 -5.03 -2.42 12.00
N ARG A 261 -4.51 -3.54 12.50
CA ARG A 261 -3.12 -3.95 12.24
C ARG A 261 -3.03 -4.76 10.95
N THR A 262 -3.99 -5.66 10.76
CA THR A 262 -4.16 -6.44 9.54
C THR A 262 -5.63 -6.42 9.15
N ILE A 263 -5.90 -6.38 7.85
CA ILE A 263 -7.24 -6.55 7.29
C ILE A 263 -7.17 -7.50 6.11
N GLN A 264 -8.07 -8.47 6.07
CA GLN A 264 -8.28 -9.37 4.95
C GLN A 264 -9.53 -8.91 4.22
N LEU A 265 -9.46 -8.84 2.90
CA LEU A 265 -10.60 -8.56 2.03
C LEU A 265 -10.91 -9.83 1.25
N HIS A 266 -12.16 -10.26 1.31
CA HIS A 266 -12.75 -11.34 0.53
C HIS A 266 -13.82 -10.72 -0.37
N PRO A 267 -13.45 -10.34 -1.60
CA PRO A 267 -14.39 -9.85 -2.59
C PRO A 267 -15.47 -10.89 -2.90
N ALA A 268 -16.73 -10.46 -2.98
CA ALA A 268 -17.85 -11.33 -3.35
C ALA A 268 -18.20 -11.20 -4.85
N GLY A 269 -18.58 -12.32 -5.48
CA GLY A 269 -19.05 -12.40 -6.86
C GLY A 269 -17.95 -12.66 -7.89
N GLU A 270 -18.26 -12.51 -9.18
CA GLU A 270 -17.27 -12.68 -10.24
C GLU A 270 -16.20 -11.59 -10.15
N MET A 271 -14.96 -12.05 -10.05
CA MET A 271 -13.75 -11.24 -9.94
C MET A 271 -13.03 -11.06 -11.28
N ALA A 272 -13.50 -11.75 -12.32
CA ALA A 272 -13.04 -11.54 -13.68
C ALA A 272 -13.17 -10.06 -14.05
N ASP A 273 -12.10 -9.49 -14.62
CA ASP A 273 -12.01 -8.10 -15.09
C ASP A 273 -12.16 -7.00 -14.02
N LYS A 274 -12.02 -7.34 -12.73
CA LYS A 274 -11.91 -6.37 -11.64
C LYS A 274 -10.46 -6.21 -11.22
N PHE A 275 -10.06 -4.96 -10.97
CA PHE A 275 -8.70 -4.61 -10.55
C PHE A 275 -8.74 -3.79 -9.26
N TYR A 276 -7.75 -4.00 -8.40
CA TYR A 276 -7.41 -3.03 -7.36
C TYR A 276 -6.13 -2.30 -7.75
N SER A 277 -5.94 -1.13 -7.19
CA SER A 277 -4.73 -0.31 -7.39
C SER A 277 -3.91 -0.34 -6.12
N ILE A 278 -2.64 -0.74 -6.23
CA ILE A 278 -1.65 -0.62 -5.15
C ILE A 278 -0.65 0.43 -5.58
N ASP A 279 -0.57 1.54 -4.84
CA ASP A 279 0.33 2.66 -5.13
C ASP A 279 0.25 3.18 -6.60
N GLY A 280 -0.92 3.06 -7.24
CA GLY A 280 -1.18 3.52 -8.60
C GLY A 280 -0.93 2.48 -9.71
N GLU A 281 -0.63 1.23 -9.34
CA GLU A 281 -0.49 0.11 -10.28
C GLU A 281 -1.69 -0.83 -10.21
N GLU A 282 -2.19 -1.27 -11.37
CA GLU A 282 -3.33 -2.18 -11.48
C GLU A 282 -2.92 -3.64 -11.22
N TYR A 283 -3.69 -4.32 -10.38
CA TYR A 283 -3.52 -5.73 -10.04
C TYR A 283 -4.88 -6.45 -10.07
N ASP A 284 -4.88 -7.72 -10.47
CA ASP A 284 -6.09 -8.56 -10.50
C ASP A 284 -6.73 -8.63 -9.11
N ALA A 285 -8.03 -8.33 -9.06
CA ALA A 285 -8.76 -8.40 -7.81
C ALA A 285 -8.93 -9.86 -7.35
N ARG A 286 -8.40 -10.15 -6.16
CA ARG A 286 -8.36 -11.46 -5.51
C ARG A 286 -8.51 -11.27 -4.00
N PRO A 287 -8.86 -12.32 -3.24
CA PRO A 287 -8.76 -12.25 -1.78
C PRO A 287 -7.34 -11.89 -1.35
N ILE A 288 -7.21 -10.85 -0.52
CA ILE A 288 -5.90 -10.32 -0.10
C ILE A 288 -5.88 -10.05 1.41
N LYS A 289 -4.71 -10.25 2.01
CA LYS A 289 -4.38 -9.86 3.37
C LYS A 289 -3.44 -8.66 3.31
N VAL A 290 -3.87 -7.56 3.91
CA VAL A 290 -3.12 -6.32 4.05
C VAL A 290 -2.60 -6.21 5.49
N SER A 291 -1.32 -5.90 5.66
CA SER A 291 -0.70 -5.78 6.99
C SER A 291 0.37 -4.69 7.05
N VAL A 292 0.58 -4.12 8.23
CA VAL A 292 1.67 -3.14 8.44
C VAL A 292 2.96 -3.84 8.84
N VAL A 293 4.05 -3.49 8.17
CA VAL A 293 5.42 -3.80 8.56
C VAL A 293 6.05 -2.52 9.13
N PRO A 294 6.16 -2.40 10.46
CA PRO A 294 6.57 -1.16 11.10
C PRO A 294 8.07 -0.95 10.92
N ASN A 295 8.48 0.29 10.63
CA ASN A 295 9.89 0.68 10.52
C ASN A 295 10.72 -0.25 9.60
N ALA A 296 10.11 -0.68 8.50
CA ALA A 296 10.65 -1.70 7.62
C ALA A 296 11.83 -1.22 6.77
N ILE A 297 11.80 0.04 6.33
CA ILE A 297 12.81 0.60 5.44
C ILE A 297 13.39 1.87 6.02
N LYS A 298 14.65 2.18 5.66
CA LYS A 298 15.30 3.44 5.98
C LYS A 298 15.15 4.39 4.79
N VAL A 299 14.61 5.57 5.01
CA VAL A 299 14.38 6.57 3.96
C VAL A 299 15.09 7.87 4.33
N PHE A 300 15.74 8.51 3.36
CA PHE A 300 16.24 9.87 3.52
C PHE A 300 15.07 10.85 3.41
N CYS A 301 14.74 11.53 4.51
CA CYS A 301 13.63 12.46 4.60
C CYS A 301 13.76 13.41 5.80
#